data_AF-H1CXK3-F1
#
_entry.id   AF-H1CXK3-F1
#
_cell.length_a   1.000
_cell.length_b   1.000
_cell.length_c   1.000
_cell.angle_alpha   90.00
_cell.angle_beta   90.00
_cell.angle_gamma   90.00
#
_symmetry.space_group_name_H-M   'P 1'
#
loop_
_entity.id
_entity.type
_entity.pdbx_description
1 polymer ?
#
loop_
_entity_poly.entity_id
_entity_poly.type
_entity_poly.pdbx_seq_one_letter_code
_entity_poly.pdbx_strand_id
1 'polypeptide(L)'
;MARRKGLKKWDRITEEGWLMLMGDTSVMSRLMMDIFDRLYDSTDHMDNGKSIAAALHMEYRALNSAVGWAGGKIRDMAEKGLLPLYPEEKKARRPKKSAPLVQENLEKEEEPLQESLAMAPWEYVFDGVEGENGTYFWILKPAAAAAFGEMKEAGDRRIRAISKILEDDKTAEGREENLFSNSSDTSVRAIRRLLEKDRDFQRKSFGRDHPCCLVCGADRMSLLRAFPYGEKEEGEKGLLFCPTHGALFAAHLISFSMKGELLVSERLTEKERELFHLTAGEKAHGHFVRRRMAEHRRIFNQEGRKLK
;
A
#
# COMPACT_ATOMS: atom_id res chain seq x y z
N MET A 1 -29.38 -19.43 1.69
CA MET A 1 -28.42 -18.63 2.48
C MET A 1 -27.27 -19.56 2.86
N ALA A 2 -26.17 -19.55 2.09
CA ALA A 2 -25.11 -20.54 2.19
C ALA A 2 -24.04 -20.14 3.21
N ARG A 3 -23.73 -21.04 4.14
CA ARG A 3 -22.57 -20.97 5.05
C ARG A 3 -21.29 -20.80 4.21
N ARG A 4 -20.52 -19.71 4.40
CA ARG A 4 -19.18 -19.57 3.78
C ARG A 4 -18.14 -20.25 4.67
N LYS A 5 -17.47 -21.28 4.15
CA LYS A 5 -16.24 -21.86 4.75
C LYS A 5 -15.15 -20.76 4.87
N GLY A 6 -14.27 -20.95 5.85
CA GLY A 6 -13.94 -19.95 6.87
C GLY A 6 -13.02 -18.81 6.46
N LEU A 7 -13.63 -17.68 6.07
CA LEU A 7 -12.98 -16.38 5.99
C LEU A 7 -12.41 -15.98 7.37
N LYS A 8 -11.09 -15.77 7.45
CA LYS A 8 -10.39 -15.34 8.66
C LYS A 8 -9.97 -13.88 8.47
N LYS A 9 -10.58 -12.99 9.25
CA LYS A 9 -10.35 -11.55 9.19
C LYS A 9 -10.00 -10.98 10.55
N TRP A 10 -8.96 -10.15 10.56
CA TRP A 10 -8.56 -9.39 11.74
C TRP A 10 -8.00 -8.04 11.32
N ASP A 11 -8.89 -7.07 11.05
CA ASP A 11 -8.54 -5.74 10.52
C ASP A 11 -8.48 -4.70 11.63
N ARG A 12 -7.63 -4.93 12.65
CA ARG A 12 -7.55 -4.02 13.81
C ARG A 12 -6.46 -2.98 13.72
N ILE A 13 -5.37 -3.24 12.99
CA ILE A 13 -4.23 -2.32 12.93
C ILE A 13 -4.56 -1.18 11.95
N THR A 14 -4.36 0.06 12.39
CA THR A 14 -4.59 1.24 11.53
C THR A 14 -3.53 1.35 10.44
N GLU A 15 -3.74 2.22 9.45
CA GLU A 15 -2.72 2.51 8.44
C GLU A 15 -1.40 3.00 9.08
N GLU A 16 -1.50 3.87 10.08
CA GLU A 16 -0.34 4.36 10.84
C GLU A 16 0.38 3.23 11.59
N GLY A 17 -0.37 2.29 12.19
CA GLY A 17 0.22 1.11 12.81
C GLY A 17 0.95 0.21 11.81
N TRP A 18 0.44 0.08 10.59
CA TRP A 18 1.13 -0.65 9.51
C TRP A 18 2.40 0.07 9.03
N LEU A 19 2.38 1.40 8.91
CA LEU A 19 3.57 2.19 8.60
C LEU A 19 4.66 2.00 9.68
N MET A 20 4.27 2.00 10.97
CA MET A 20 5.20 1.72 12.07
C MET A 20 5.81 0.32 11.95
N LEU A 21 4.99 -0.70 11.66
CA LEU A 21 5.46 -2.08 11.51
C LEU A 21 6.42 -2.22 10.34
N MET A 22 6.16 -1.57 9.19
CA MET A 22 7.05 -1.60 8.02
C MET A 22 8.42 -0.97 8.29
N GLY A 23 8.50 -0.01 9.22
CA GLY A 23 9.76 0.56 9.69
C GLY A 23 10.51 -0.33 10.70
N ASP A 24 9.83 -1.26 11.36
CA ASP A 24 10.41 -2.14 12.37
C ASP A 24 10.98 -3.41 11.75
N THR A 25 12.29 -3.39 11.47
CA THR A 25 13.02 -4.56 10.93
C THR A 25 13.02 -5.79 11.83
N SER A 26 12.67 -5.64 13.11
CA SER A 26 12.48 -6.76 14.05
C SER A 26 11.11 -7.43 13.94
N VAL A 27 10.23 -6.91 13.08
CA VAL A 27 8.93 -7.52 12.74
C VAL A 27 8.85 -7.73 11.23
N MET A 28 8.98 -6.63 10.47
CA MET A 28 8.99 -6.61 9.02
C MET A 28 10.41 -6.80 8.50
N SER A 29 10.87 -8.04 8.57
CA SER A 29 12.13 -8.46 7.93
C SER A 29 12.09 -8.23 6.40
N ARG A 30 13.25 -8.26 5.75
CA ARG A 30 13.34 -8.19 4.27
C ARG A 30 12.39 -9.18 3.59
N LEU A 31 12.34 -10.42 4.08
CA LEU A 31 11.43 -11.45 3.56
C LEU A 31 9.96 -11.06 3.71
N MET A 32 9.57 -10.47 4.84
CA MET A 32 8.19 -9.99 5.03
C MET A 32 7.86 -8.87 4.06
N MET A 33 8.80 -7.97 3.79
CA MET A 33 8.65 -6.90 2.80
C MET A 33 8.51 -7.46 1.38
N ASP A 34 9.31 -8.47 1.02
CA ASP A 34 9.22 -9.14 -0.29
C ASP A 34 7.86 -9.86 -0.47
N ILE A 35 7.32 -10.47 0.60
CA ILE A 35 5.97 -11.07 0.59
C ILE A 35 4.89 -9.99 0.38
N PHE A 36 5.02 -8.85 1.07
CA PHE A 36 4.09 -7.73 0.92
C PHE A 36 4.12 -7.14 -0.49
N ASP A 37 5.31 -6.95 -1.06
CA ASP A 37 5.45 -6.40 -2.41
C ASP A 37 4.78 -7.28 -3.45
N ARG A 38 5.00 -8.60 -3.37
CA ARG A 38 4.37 -9.58 -4.24
C ARG A 38 2.84 -9.59 -4.11
N LEU A 39 2.34 -9.65 -2.88
CA LEU A 39 0.90 -9.61 -2.65
C LEU A 39 0.29 -8.30 -3.13
N TYR A 40 0.97 -7.17 -2.93
CA TYR A 40 0.46 -5.87 -3.35
C TYR A 40 0.26 -5.79 -4.86
N ASP A 41 1.16 -6.37 -5.66
CA ASP A 41 1.06 -6.37 -7.13
C ASP A 41 0.15 -7.50 -7.68
N SER A 42 -0.32 -8.40 -6.82
CA SER A 42 -1.26 -9.47 -7.20
C SER A 42 -2.72 -8.98 -7.31
N THR A 43 -3.53 -9.67 -8.12
CA THR A 43 -4.96 -9.37 -8.27
C THR A 43 -5.67 -9.45 -6.92
N ASP A 44 -6.44 -8.41 -6.58
CA ASP A 44 -7.16 -8.28 -5.29
C ASP A 44 -6.26 -8.37 -4.04
N HIS A 45 -4.96 -8.11 -4.21
CA HIS A 45 -3.93 -8.29 -3.20
C HIS A 45 -3.90 -9.69 -2.56
N MET A 46 -4.19 -10.70 -3.37
CA MET A 46 -4.42 -12.07 -2.95
C MET A 46 -3.56 -13.07 -3.74
N ASP A 47 -2.86 -13.94 -3.02
CA ASP A 47 -2.20 -15.12 -3.60
C ASP A 47 -2.15 -16.28 -2.60
N ASN A 48 -1.90 -17.49 -3.08
CA ASN A 48 -1.70 -18.64 -2.22
C ASN A 48 -0.23 -18.72 -1.77
N GLY A 49 0.00 -19.14 -0.52
CA GLY A 49 1.35 -19.15 0.05
C GLY A 49 2.35 -20.05 -0.69
N LYS A 50 1.91 -21.09 -1.42
CA LYS A 50 2.81 -21.92 -2.23
C LYS A 50 3.31 -21.18 -3.48
N SER A 51 2.45 -20.40 -4.14
CA SER A 51 2.82 -19.52 -5.25
C SER A 51 3.84 -18.47 -4.82
N ILE A 52 3.60 -17.84 -3.66
CA ILE A 52 4.52 -16.87 -3.07
C ILE A 52 5.87 -17.52 -2.78
N ALA A 53 5.88 -18.68 -2.11
CA ALA A 53 7.11 -19.40 -1.79
C ALA A 53 7.90 -19.81 -3.05
N ALA A 54 7.22 -20.32 -4.07
CA ALA A 54 7.84 -20.71 -5.33
C ALA A 54 8.54 -19.52 -6.01
N ALA A 55 7.90 -18.35 -6.02
CA ALA A 55 8.48 -17.19 -6.67
C ALA A 55 9.56 -16.47 -5.85
N LEU A 56 9.56 -16.65 -4.53
CA LEU A 56 10.66 -16.23 -3.66
C LEU A 56 11.76 -17.29 -3.57
N HIS A 57 11.70 -18.34 -4.42
CA HIS A 57 12.65 -19.46 -4.48
C HIS A 57 12.92 -20.10 -3.12
N MET A 58 11.87 -20.31 -2.34
CA MET A 58 11.98 -20.85 -1.00
C MET A 58 10.94 -21.92 -0.68
N GLU A 59 11.26 -22.71 0.34
CA GLU A 59 10.35 -23.72 0.86
C GLU A 59 9.14 -23.07 1.55
N TYR A 60 7.95 -23.57 1.23
CA TYR A 60 6.69 -23.08 1.82
C TYR A 60 6.69 -23.13 3.36
N ARG A 61 7.36 -24.13 3.95
CA ARG A 61 7.52 -24.21 5.42
C ARG A 61 8.34 -23.06 6.00
N ALA A 62 9.39 -22.62 5.31
CA ALA A 62 10.22 -21.51 5.74
C ALA A 62 9.42 -20.20 5.66
N LEU A 63 8.72 -19.98 4.55
CA LEU A 63 7.81 -18.86 4.36
C LEU A 63 6.74 -18.79 5.46
N ASN A 64 6.05 -19.90 5.73
CA ASN A 64 5.06 -19.98 6.81
C ASN A 64 5.66 -19.67 8.20
N SER A 65 6.88 -20.12 8.46
CA SER A 65 7.55 -19.87 9.74
C SER A 65 7.88 -18.39 9.91
N ALA A 66 8.32 -17.72 8.85
CA ALA A 66 8.58 -16.28 8.86
C ALA A 66 7.30 -15.48 9.13
N VAL A 67 6.21 -15.80 8.43
CA VAL A 67 4.91 -15.15 8.64
C VAL A 67 4.37 -15.43 10.04
N GLY A 68 4.50 -16.66 10.53
CA GLY A 68 4.10 -17.01 11.89
C GLY A 68 4.89 -16.26 12.97
N TRP A 69 6.20 -16.07 12.75
CA TRP A 69 7.05 -15.30 13.64
C TRP A 69 6.68 -13.81 13.67
N ALA A 70 6.52 -13.19 12.50
CA ALA A 70 6.09 -11.80 12.39
C ALA A 70 4.71 -11.59 13.02
N GLY A 71 3.79 -12.50 12.75
CA GLY A 71 2.45 -12.52 13.34
C GLY A 71 2.46 -12.64 14.86
N GLY A 72 3.34 -13.47 15.43
CA GLY A 72 3.53 -13.56 16.88
C GLY A 72 4.02 -12.25 17.49
N LYS A 73 4.95 -11.56 16.84
CA LYS A 73 5.43 -10.24 17.27
C LYS A 73 4.33 -9.19 17.21
N ILE A 74 3.58 -9.13 16.11
CA ILE A 74 2.46 -8.20 15.93
C ILE A 74 1.40 -8.43 17.00
N ARG A 75 1.04 -9.68 17.29
CA ARG A 75 0.15 -10.02 18.38
C ARG A 75 0.66 -9.47 19.70
N ASP A 76 1.90 -9.78 20.07
CA ASP A 76 2.47 -9.34 21.35
C ASP A 76 2.50 -7.81 21.46
N MET A 77 2.74 -7.09 20.36
CA MET A 77 2.70 -5.63 20.32
C MET A 77 1.27 -5.08 20.45
N ALA A 78 0.30 -5.69 19.77
CA ALA A 78 -1.11 -5.32 19.85
C ALA A 78 -1.66 -5.53 21.27
N GLU A 79 -1.34 -6.66 21.91
CA GLU A 79 -1.74 -6.97 23.28
C GLU A 79 -1.13 -6.02 24.32
N LYS A 80 0.11 -5.57 24.07
CA LYS A 80 0.81 -4.58 24.93
C LYS A 80 0.38 -3.14 24.66
N GLY A 81 -0.51 -2.90 23.70
CA GLY A 81 -0.95 -1.54 23.33
C GLY A 81 0.14 -0.69 22.66
N LEU A 82 1.13 -1.33 22.03
CA LEU A 82 2.24 -0.66 21.35
C LEU A 82 1.91 -0.27 19.90
N LEU A 83 0.74 -0.66 19.41
CA LEU A 83 0.28 -0.37 18.05
C LEU A 83 -0.98 0.49 18.09
N PRO A 84 -1.09 1.49 17.21
CA PRO A 84 -2.36 2.14 16.92
C PRO A 84 -3.36 1.12 16.35
N LEU A 85 -4.49 0.92 17.06
CA LEU A 85 -5.55 0.00 16.66
C LEU A 85 -6.87 0.76 16.47
N TYR A 86 -7.67 0.32 15.50
CA TYR A 86 -9.06 0.76 15.38
C TYR A 86 -9.85 0.36 16.64
N PRO A 87 -10.81 1.21 17.09
CA PRO A 87 -11.68 0.89 18.21
C PRO A 87 -12.40 -0.44 17.98
N GLU A 88 -12.65 -1.20 19.05
CA GLU A 88 -13.53 -2.36 18.92
C GLU A 88 -14.93 -1.91 18.50
N GLU A 89 -15.42 -2.47 17.41
CA GLU A 89 -16.85 -2.45 17.13
C GLU A 89 -17.55 -3.14 18.30
N LYS A 90 -18.14 -2.33 19.19
CA LYS A 90 -19.10 -2.83 20.18
C LYS A 90 -20.21 -3.48 19.37
N LYS A 91 -20.22 -4.81 19.24
CA LYS A 91 -21.37 -5.55 18.71
C LYS A 91 -22.58 -5.12 19.54
N ALA A 92 -23.40 -4.23 18.99
CA ALA A 92 -24.63 -3.79 19.63
C ALA A 92 -25.46 -5.06 19.88
N ARG A 93 -25.60 -5.46 21.15
CA ARG A 93 -26.56 -6.47 21.56
C ARG A 93 -27.92 -5.96 21.09
N ARG A 94 -28.43 -6.52 19.98
CA ARG A 94 -29.83 -6.31 19.60
C ARG A 94 -30.67 -6.78 20.79
N PRO A 95 -31.51 -5.93 21.41
CA PRO A 95 -32.40 -6.41 22.46
C PRO A 95 -33.34 -7.43 21.83
N LYS A 96 -33.32 -8.66 22.35
CA LYS A 96 -34.31 -9.69 22.00
C LYS A 96 -35.69 -9.08 22.31
N LYS A 97 -36.52 -8.91 21.28
CA LYS A 97 -37.94 -8.59 21.48
C LYS A 97 -38.56 -9.74 22.28
N SER A 98 -38.93 -9.45 23.52
CA SER A 98 -39.72 -10.33 24.36
C SER A 98 -41.15 -10.39 23.83
N ALA A 99 -41.66 -11.59 23.58
CA ALA A 99 -43.08 -11.91 23.64
C ALA A 99 -43.26 -13.11 24.60
N PRO A 100 -44.33 -13.16 25.42
CA PRO A 100 -44.33 -13.97 26.63
C PRO A 100 -45.01 -15.35 26.50
N LEU A 101 -44.48 -16.29 27.30
CA LEU A 101 -45.12 -17.43 28.00
C LEU A 101 -45.83 -18.51 27.16
N VAL A 102 -45.33 -19.77 27.23
CA VAL A 102 -45.90 -20.86 28.05
C VAL A 102 -44.77 -21.87 28.43
N GLN A 103 -44.80 -22.35 29.67
CA GLN A 103 -43.97 -23.41 30.29
C GLN A 103 -43.96 -24.71 29.43
N GLU A 104 -43.00 -25.63 29.47
CA GLU A 104 -42.41 -26.32 30.63
C GLU A 104 -41.34 -27.30 30.12
N ASN A 105 -40.23 -27.43 30.87
CA ASN A 105 -39.31 -28.58 31.00
C ASN A 105 -37.81 -28.22 30.90
N LEU A 106 -37.13 -28.53 32.01
CA LEU A 106 -35.71 -28.46 32.24
C LEU A 106 -34.97 -29.45 31.34
N GLU A 107 -34.11 -28.94 30.46
CA GLU A 107 -32.77 -29.49 30.24
C GLU A 107 -31.81 -28.29 30.16
N LYS A 108 -30.81 -28.26 31.05
CA LYS A 108 -29.75 -27.26 31.01
C LYS A 108 -28.88 -27.55 29.79
N GLU A 109 -29.24 -26.99 28.64
CA GLU A 109 -28.28 -26.80 27.56
C GLU A 109 -27.29 -25.74 28.06
N GLU A 110 -26.08 -26.18 28.40
CA GLU A 110 -24.94 -25.29 28.57
C GLU A 110 -24.82 -24.44 27.31
N GLU A 111 -25.06 -23.12 27.45
CA GLU A 111 -24.70 -22.16 26.41
C GLU A 111 -23.23 -22.44 26.04
N PRO A 112 -22.88 -22.62 24.75
CA PRO A 112 -21.49 -22.78 24.40
C PRO A 112 -20.79 -21.49 24.78
N LEU A 113 -19.99 -21.58 25.86
CA LEU A 113 -18.93 -20.66 26.19
C LEU A 113 -18.28 -20.27 24.86
N GLN A 114 -18.28 -18.97 24.57
CA GLN A 114 -17.49 -18.43 23.47
C GLN A 114 -16.04 -18.85 23.72
N GLU A 115 -15.65 -19.99 23.15
CA GLU A 115 -14.25 -20.31 22.92
C GLU A 115 -13.71 -19.12 22.14
N SER A 116 -12.89 -18.33 22.80
CA SER A 116 -11.95 -17.46 22.13
C SER A 116 -11.06 -18.37 21.29
N LEU A 117 -11.51 -18.68 20.06
CA LEU A 117 -10.72 -19.40 19.07
C LEU A 117 -9.41 -18.63 18.95
N ALA A 118 -8.35 -19.19 19.54
CA ALA A 118 -7.05 -18.57 19.57
C ALA A 118 -6.59 -18.36 18.12
N MET A 119 -6.51 -17.10 17.71
CA MET A 119 -6.12 -16.74 16.34
C MET A 119 -4.72 -17.28 16.07
N ALA A 120 -4.54 -17.83 14.88
CA ALA A 120 -3.23 -18.27 14.44
C ALA A 120 -2.32 -17.04 14.25
N PRO A 121 -1.01 -17.14 14.55
CA PRO A 121 -0.11 -15.98 14.45
C PRO A 121 -0.15 -15.28 13.09
N TRP A 122 -0.26 -16.02 11.98
CA TRP A 122 -0.29 -15.43 10.65
C TRP A 122 -1.55 -14.57 10.39
N GLU A 123 -2.66 -14.76 11.11
CA GLU A 123 -3.90 -13.98 10.98
C GLU A 123 -3.73 -12.52 11.43
N TYR A 124 -2.72 -12.26 12.25
CA TYR A 124 -2.31 -10.90 12.62
C TYR A 124 -1.64 -10.17 11.46
N VAL A 125 -1.08 -10.91 10.50
CA VAL A 125 -0.39 -10.36 9.33
C VAL A 125 -1.32 -10.21 8.14
N PHE A 126 -2.02 -11.30 7.78
CA PHE A 126 -2.85 -11.38 6.59
C PHE A 126 -4.28 -11.74 6.95
N ASP A 127 -5.21 -11.33 6.10
CA ASP A 127 -6.51 -11.98 6.04
C ASP A 127 -6.39 -13.28 5.23
N GLY A 128 -7.35 -14.18 5.37
CA GLY A 128 -7.36 -15.35 4.50
C GLY A 128 -8.73 -15.90 4.19
N VAL A 129 -8.79 -16.53 3.02
CA VAL A 129 -9.99 -17.14 2.46
C VAL A 129 -9.67 -18.55 1.98
N GLU A 130 -10.55 -19.48 2.33
CA GLU A 130 -10.48 -20.84 1.83
C GLU A 130 -11.23 -20.92 0.49
N GLY A 131 -10.52 -21.31 -0.56
CA GLY A 131 -11.11 -21.57 -1.87
C GLY A 131 -11.92 -22.86 -1.91
N GLU A 132 -12.67 -23.07 -2.99
CA GLU A 132 -13.57 -24.23 -3.16
C GLU A 132 -12.84 -25.58 -3.10
N ASN A 133 -11.54 -25.59 -3.44
CA ASN A 133 -10.69 -26.78 -3.44
C ASN A 133 -9.91 -26.99 -2.13
N GLY A 134 -10.19 -26.20 -1.08
CA GLY A 134 -9.43 -26.21 0.19
C GLY A 134 -8.08 -25.49 0.12
N THR A 135 -7.77 -24.82 -0.99
CA THR A 135 -6.59 -23.96 -1.11
C THR A 135 -6.78 -22.70 -0.28
N TYR A 136 -5.79 -22.40 0.56
CA TYR A 136 -5.81 -21.21 1.41
C TYR A 136 -5.09 -20.04 0.75
N PHE A 137 -5.79 -18.91 0.62
CA PHE A 137 -5.24 -17.68 0.07
C PHE A 137 -4.95 -16.68 1.18
N TRP A 138 -3.83 -15.98 1.05
CA TRP A 138 -3.47 -14.84 1.88
C TRP A 138 -3.85 -13.56 1.17
N ILE A 139 -4.46 -12.65 1.91
CA ILE A 139 -4.91 -11.36 1.41
C ILE A 139 -4.23 -10.29 2.26
N LEU A 140 -3.60 -9.30 1.61
CA LEU A 140 -3.13 -8.12 2.34
C LEU A 140 -4.32 -7.39 2.95
N LYS A 141 -4.21 -7.07 4.24
CA LYS A 141 -5.24 -6.30 4.92
C LYS A 141 -5.39 -4.93 4.26
N PRO A 142 -6.61 -4.37 4.16
CA PRO A 142 -6.83 -3.10 3.46
C PRO A 142 -5.93 -1.96 3.96
N ALA A 143 -5.77 -1.83 5.29
CA ALA A 143 -4.90 -0.83 5.90
C ALA A 143 -3.40 -1.08 5.63
N ALA A 144 -3.00 -2.36 5.56
CA ALA A 144 -1.63 -2.75 5.21
C ALA A 144 -1.32 -2.43 3.75
N ALA A 145 -2.26 -2.71 2.83
CA ALA A 145 -2.12 -2.38 1.42
C ALA A 145 -2.07 -0.86 1.20
N ALA A 146 -2.90 -0.08 1.90
CA ALA A 146 -2.85 1.38 1.83
C ALA A 146 -1.50 1.94 2.33
N ALA A 147 -1.03 1.50 3.49
CA ALA A 147 0.27 1.90 4.04
C ALA A 147 1.45 1.50 3.13
N PHE A 148 1.43 0.27 2.61
CA PHE A 148 2.47 -0.22 1.71
C PHE A 148 2.47 0.55 0.39
N GLY A 149 1.29 0.79 -0.17
CA GLY A 149 1.09 1.60 -1.37
C GLY A 149 1.64 3.01 -1.19
N GLU A 150 1.33 3.68 -0.07
CA GLU A 150 1.88 5.00 0.24
C GLU A 150 3.41 5.02 0.22
N MET A 151 4.04 4.07 0.92
CA MET A 151 5.51 3.97 0.97
C MET A 151 6.10 3.69 -0.40
N LYS A 152 5.48 2.77 -1.17
CA LYS A 152 5.91 2.42 -2.53
C LYS A 152 5.80 3.65 -3.45
N GLU A 153 4.71 4.41 -3.39
CA GLU A 153 4.45 5.59 -4.25
C GLU A 153 5.29 6.81 -3.86
N ALA A 154 5.58 7.02 -2.57
CA ALA A 154 6.49 8.05 -2.10
C ALA A 154 7.95 7.81 -2.54
N GLY A 155 8.30 6.54 -2.81
CA GLY A 155 9.63 6.11 -3.23
C GLY A 155 10.06 6.62 -4.61
N ASP A 156 11.32 6.36 -4.98
CA ASP A 156 11.82 6.72 -6.30
C ASP A 156 11.19 5.82 -7.38
N ARG A 157 10.27 6.39 -8.17
CA ARG A 157 9.63 5.73 -9.33
C ARG A 157 10.62 5.00 -10.24
N ARG A 158 11.85 5.50 -10.38
CA ARG A 158 12.88 4.85 -11.20
C ARG A 158 13.32 3.52 -10.62
N ILE A 159 13.49 3.44 -9.30
CA ILE A 159 13.88 2.20 -8.63
C ILE A 159 12.80 1.15 -8.88
N ARG A 160 11.53 1.51 -8.71
CA ARG A 160 10.41 0.60 -8.99
C ARG A 160 10.41 0.12 -10.45
N ALA A 161 10.57 1.03 -11.40
CA ALA A 161 10.59 0.67 -12.81
C ALA A 161 11.80 -0.22 -13.17
N ILE A 162 12.95 -0.04 -12.51
CA ILE A 162 14.12 -0.91 -12.67
C ILE A 162 13.84 -2.29 -12.06
N SER A 163 13.31 -2.36 -10.84
CA SER A 163 12.97 -3.64 -10.18
C SER A 163 12.04 -4.46 -11.06
N LYS A 164 11.01 -3.85 -11.64
CA LYS A 164 10.10 -4.53 -12.57
C LYS A 164 10.80 -5.10 -13.80
N ILE A 165 11.73 -4.34 -14.39
CA ILE A 165 12.53 -4.84 -15.54
C ILE A 165 13.36 -6.07 -15.12
N LEU A 166 13.90 -6.08 -13.91
CA LEU A 166 14.69 -7.19 -13.38
C LEU A 166 13.83 -8.40 -13.06
N GLU A 167 12.62 -8.21 -12.53
CA GLU A 167 11.65 -9.29 -12.26
C GLU A 167 11.13 -9.95 -13.53
N ASP A 168 10.90 -9.17 -14.59
CA ASP A 168 10.48 -9.68 -15.90
C ASP A 168 11.61 -10.46 -16.61
N ASP A 169 12.86 -10.25 -16.21
CA ASP A 169 14.03 -10.96 -16.75
C ASP A 169 14.28 -12.27 -16.01
N LYS A 170 13.79 -13.36 -16.62
CA LYS A 170 13.99 -14.74 -16.14
C LYS A 170 15.46 -15.17 -16.00
N THR A 171 16.41 -14.43 -16.58
CA THR A 171 17.86 -14.71 -16.46
C THR A 171 18.56 -13.91 -15.36
N ALA A 172 17.87 -12.93 -14.76
CA ALA A 172 18.45 -12.04 -13.75
C ALA A 172 18.93 -12.79 -12.48
N GLU A 173 18.41 -13.99 -12.24
CA GLU A 173 18.78 -14.86 -11.11
C GLU A 173 20.03 -15.72 -11.37
N GLY A 174 20.67 -15.58 -12.54
CA GLY A 174 21.95 -16.23 -12.84
C GLY A 174 21.85 -17.71 -13.21
N ARG A 175 20.63 -18.23 -13.45
CA ARG A 175 20.44 -19.53 -14.07
C ARG A 175 20.24 -19.36 -15.58
N GLU A 176 21.29 -19.65 -16.35
CA GLU A 176 21.17 -19.91 -17.78
C GLU A 176 20.41 -21.23 -17.99
N GLU A 177 19.09 -21.21 -17.82
CA GLU A 177 18.28 -22.43 -17.91
C GLU A 177 18.12 -22.94 -19.36
N ASN A 178 18.54 -22.18 -20.38
CA ASN A 178 18.47 -22.57 -21.80
C ASN A 178 19.21 -21.63 -22.77
N LEU A 179 19.67 -22.18 -23.91
CA LEU A 179 20.35 -21.47 -25.01
C LEU A 179 19.54 -20.31 -25.66
N PHE A 180 18.26 -20.19 -25.29
CA PHE A 180 17.30 -19.19 -25.78
C PHE A 180 16.92 -18.14 -24.72
N SER A 181 17.56 -18.19 -23.55
CA SER A 181 17.34 -17.22 -22.50
C SER A 181 17.81 -15.83 -22.97
N ASN A 182 17.05 -14.78 -22.66
CA ASN A 182 17.43 -13.41 -23.04
C ASN A 182 18.79 -13.09 -22.45
N SER A 183 19.73 -12.59 -23.25
CA SER A 183 21.01 -12.14 -22.69
C SER A 183 20.77 -10.97 -21.74
N SER A 184 21.59 -10.87 -20.69
CA SER A 184 21.62 -9.75 -19.73
C SER A 184 21.71 -8.37 -20.43
N ASP A 185 22.23 -8.33 -21.66
CA ASP A 185 22.26 -7.14 -22.52
C ASP A 185 20.86 -6.58 -22.85
N THR A 186 19.82 -7.41 -22.88
CA THR A 186 18.44 -6.96 -23.11
C THR A 186 17.93 -6.12 -21.94
N SER A 187 18.14 -6.59 -20.72
CA SER A 187 17.73 -5.91 -19.49
C SER A 187 18.54 -4.65 -19.25
N VAL A 188 19.86 -4.70 -19.50
CA VAL A 188 20.73 -3.51 -19.47
C VAL A 188 20.26 -2.46 -20.49
N ARG A 189 19.91 -2.86 -21.72
CA ARG A 189 19.36 -1.94 -22.72
C ARG A 189 18.01 -1.34 -22.30
N ALA A 190 17.14 -2.14 -21.68
CA ALA A 190 15.86 -1.65 -21.17
C ALA A 190 16.05 -0.61 -20.05
N ILE A 191 16.94 -0.88 -19.09
CA ILE A 191 17.28 0.06 -18.00
C ILE A 191 17.88 1.35 -18.57
N ARG A 192 18.83 1.27 -19.51
CA ARG A 192 19.42 2.47 -20.15
C ARG A 192 18.37 3.33 -20.83
N ARG A 193 17.47 2.72 -21.62
CA ARG A 193 16.36 3.43 -22.28
C ARG A 193 15.43 4.10 -21.28
N LEU A 194 15.12 3.44 -20.16
CA LEU A 194 14.31 4.02 -19.09
C LEU A 194 14.98 5.27 -18.50
N LEU A 195 16.28 5.19 -18.19
CA LEU A 195 17.03 6.31 -17.63
C LEU A 195 17.15 7.49 -18.62
N GLU A 196 17.32 7.21 -19.91
CA GLU A 196 17.32 8.23 -20.96
C GLU A 196 15.96 8.94 -21.07
N LYS A 197 14.85 8.17 -21.11
CA LYS A 197 13.49 8.71 -21.13
C LYS A 197 13.21 9.60 -19.91
N ASP A 198 13.65 9.19 -18.72
CA ASP A 198 13.48 9.99 -17.50
C ASP A 198 14.27 11.30 -17.57
N ARG A 199 15.54 11.26 -18.02
CA ARG A 199 16.35 12.48 -18.21
C ARG A 199 15.70 13.45 -19.20
N ASP A 200 15.16 12.94 -20.30
CA ASP A 200 14.46 13.75 -21.29
C ASP A 200 13.18 14.36 -20.71
N PHE A 201 12.43 13.59 -19.93
CA PHE A 201 11.23 14.06 -19.23
C PHE A 201 11.55 15.18 -18.22
N GLN A 202 12.59 15.01 -17.40
CA GLN A 202 13.06 16.02 -16.46
C GLN A 202 13.43 17.30 -17.22
N ARG A 203 14.29 17.19 -18.25
CA ARG A 203 14.76 18.34 -19.04
C ARG A 203 13.61 19.09 -19.72
N LYS A 204 12.65 18.38 -20.33
CA LYS A 204 11.45 19.00 -20.95
C LYS A 204 10.59 19.76 -19.94
N SER A 205 10.54 19.28 -18.70
CA SER A 205 9.74 19.88 -17.62
C SER A 205 10.35 21.17 -17.07
N PHE A 206 11.68 21.29 -17.09
CA PHE A 206 12.41 22.51 -16.71
C PHE A 206 12.38 23.63 -17.74
N GLY A 207 12.00 23.37 -18.99
CA GLY A 207 11.91 24.39 -20.05
C GLY A 207 10.71 25.35 -19.89
N ARG A 208 10.48 25.87 -18.68
CA ARG A 208 9.51 26.94 -18.37
C ARG A 208 10.29 28.22 -18.06
N ASP A 209 9.69 29.38 -18.31
CA ASP A 209 10.34 30.68 -18.10
C ASP A 209 10.76 30.93 -16.64
N HIS A 210 10.10 30.26 -15.67
CA HIS A 210 10.50 30.23 -14.27
C HIS A 210 10.19 28.86 -13.62
N PRO A 211 11.18 27.96 -13.48
CA PRO A 211 10.99 26.66 -12.85
C PRO A 211 10.97 26.79 -11.32
N CYS A 212 9.80 26.65 -10.71
CA CYS A 212 9.62 26.65 -9.26
C CYS A 212 8.76 25.48 -8.78
N CYS A 213 8.85 25.17 -7.49
CA CYS A 213 7.94 24.24 -6.83
C CYS A 213 6.52 24.81 -6.84
N LEU A 214 5.55 24.01 -7.28
CA LEU A 214 4.15 24.45 -7.36
C LEU A 214 3.52 24.78 -5.99
N VAL A 215 4.05 24.22 -4.89
CA VAL A 215 3.48 24.35 -3.54
C VAL A 215 4.14 25.47 -2.75
N CYS A 216 5.47 25.49 -2.65
CA CYS A 216 6.18 26.50 -1.83
C CYS A 216 6.89 27.60 -2.62
N GLY A 217 6.89 27.53 -3.96
CA GLY A 217 7.55 28.53 -4.80
C GLY A 217 9.09 28.46 -4.82
N ALA A 218 9.72 27.49 -4.15
CA ALA A 218 11.17 27.32 -4.21
C ALA A 218 11.67 27.14 -5.65
N ASP A 219 12.70 27.87 -6.06
CA ASP A 219 13.15 28.00 -7.47
C ASP A 219 14.55 27.42 -7.73
N ARG A 220 15.23 26.92 -6.69
CA ARG A 220 16.56 26.30 -6.84
C ARG A 220 16.46 25.01 -7.66
N MET A 221 16.78 25.12 -8.95
CA MET A 221 16.63 24.04 -9.94
C MET A 221 17.24 22.71 -9.53
N SER A 222 18.39 22.70 -8.83
CA SER A 222 19.07 21.48 -8.40
C SER A 222 18.28 20.65 -7.37
N LEU A 223 17.33 21.26 -6.66
CA LEU A 223 16.49 20.59 -5.68
C LEU A 223 15.11 20.22 -6.24
N LEU A 224 14.76 20.75 -7.39
CA LEU A 224 13.47 20.49 -8.02
C LEU A 224 13.53 19.16 -8.77
N ARG A 225 12.40 18.46 -8.77
CA ARG A 225 12.21 17.25 -9.57
C ARG A 225 10.85 17.30 -10.25
N ALA A 226 10.79 16.83 -11.48
CA ALA A 226 9.56 16.72 -12.24
C ALA A 226 8.83 15.42 -11.88
N PHE A 227 7.54 15.53 -11.63
CA PHE A 227 6.64 14.40 -11.40
C PHE A 227 5.57 14.34 -12.50
N PRO A 228 5.27 13.14 -13.04
CA PRO A 228 4.20 12.97 -14.01
C PRO A 228 2.83 13.21 -13.36
N TYR A 229 1.87 13.63 -14.17
CA TYR A 229 0.48 13.78 -13.75
C TYR A 229 -0.44 13.57 -14.97
N GLY A 230 -1.42 12.69 -14.83
CA GLY A 230 -2.36 12.34 -15.91
C GLY A 230 -2.02 11.03 -16.64
N GLU A 231 -2.88 10.68 -17.60
CA GLU A 231 -2.93 9.34 -18.22
C GLU A 231 -1.74 8.99 -19.13
N LYS A 232 -1.02 9.97 -19.66
CA LYS A 232 0.08 9.76 -20.61
C LYS A 232 1.42 10.12 -19.97
N GLU A 233 2.20 9.09 -19.66
CA GLU A 233 3.57 9.24 -19.16
C GLU A 233 4.56 9.62 -20.27
N GLU A 234 4.25 9.33 -21.54
CA GLU A 234 5.20 9.49 -22.64
C GLU A 234 5.14 10.90 -23.27
N GLY A 235 6.21 11.67 -23.05
CA GLY A 235 6.54 12.88 -23.80
C GLY A 235 5.95 14.20 -23.28
N GLU A 236 5.07 14.14 -22.28
CA GLU A 236 4.41 15.33 -21.72
C GLU A 236 5.24 15.98 -20.59
N LYS A 237 5.06 17.29 -20.37
CA LYS A 237 5.75 18.02 -19.29
C LYS A 237 5.17 17.63 -17.92
N GLY A 238 6.04 17.39 -16.95
CA GLY A 238 5.70 17.17 -15.55
C GLY A 238 5.43 18.46 -14.76
N LEU A 239 5.11 18.27 -13.49
CA LEU A 239 5.06 19.32 -12.46
C LEU A 239 6.35 19.32 -11.66
N LEU A 240 6.84 20.49 -11.31
CA LEU A 240 8.06 20.64 -10.53
C LEU A 240 7.73 20.77 -9.06
N PHE A 241 8.40 19.98 -8.23
CA PHE A 241 8.30 20.04 -6.78
C PHE A 241 9.67 19.99 -6.13
N CYS A 242 9.79 20.52 -4.92
CA CYS A 242 10.91 20.22 -4.04
C CYS A 242 10.82 18.75 -3.56
N PRO A 243 11.87 18.18 -2.93
CA PRO A 243 11.87 16.77 -2.55
C PRO A 243 10.69 16.39 -1.63
N THR A 244 10.37 17.26 -0.67
CA THR A 244 9.28 17.04 0.30
C THR A 244 7.91 17.08 -0.37
N HIS A 245 7.57 18.16 -1.06
CA HIS A 245 6.26 18.28 -1.74
C HIS A 245 6.11 17.28 -2.89
N GLY A 246 7.22 16.88 -3.52
CA GLY A 246 7.24 15.84 -4.55
C GLY A 246 6.85 14.48 -3.99
N ALA A 247 7.39 14.10 -2.82
CA ALA A 247 7.01 12.86 -2.15
C ALA A 247 5.54 12.89 -1.71
N LEU A 248 5.06 13.99 -1.14
CA LEU A 248 3.64 14.16 -0.77
C LEU A 248 2.71 14.07 -1.98
N PHE A 249 3.12 14.62 -3.12
CA PHE A 249 2.36 14.56 -4.36
C PHE A 249 2.34 13.12 -4.90
N ALA A 250 3.49 12.45 -4.99
CA ALA A 250 3.57 11.07 -5.47
C ALA A 250 2.77 10.10 -4.59
N ALA A 251 2.79 10.30 -3.27
CA ALA A 251 2.00 9.54 -2.30
C ALA A 251 0.49 9.89 -2.30
N HIS A 252 0.04 10.78 -3.19
CA HIS A 252 -1.34 11.26 -3.26
C HIS A 252 -1.86 11.86 -1.93
N LEU A 253 -0.96 12.43 -1.12
CA LEU A 253 -1.29 13.14 0.12
C LEU A 253 -1.66 14.61 -0.16
N ILE A 254 -1.21 15.15 -1.29
CA ILE A 254 -1.61 16.46 -1.81
C ILE A 254 -2.05 16.36 -3.27
N SER A 255 -2.98 17.20 -3.71
CA SER A 255 -3.42 17.28 -5.11
C SER A 255 -3.89 18.70 -5.45
N PHE A 256 -4.42 18.94 -6.65
CA PHE A 256 -4.91 20.28 -7.02
C PHE A 256 -6.31 20.26 -7.62
N SER A 257 -7.15 21.21 -7.22
CA SER A 257 -8.52 21.40 -7.69
C SER A 257 -8.59 21.85 -9.16
N MET A 258 -9.80 21.84 -9.74
CA MET A 258 -10.04 22.41 -11.09
C MET A 258 -9.78 23.93 -11.15
N LYS A 259 -9.76 24.61 -10.00
CA LYS A 259 -9.43 26.03 -9.89
C LYS A 259 -7.92 26.28 -9.77
N GLY A 260 -7.12 25.22 -9.55
CA GLY A 260 -5.68 25.33 -9.29
C GLY A 260 -5.35 25.52 -7.80
N GLU A 261 -6.27 25.20 -6.91
CA GLU A 261 -6.11 25.32 -5.46
C GLU A 261 -5.56 24.01 -4.89
N LEU A 262 -4.68 24.10 -3.89
CA LEU A 262 -4.08 22.96 -3.21
C LEU A 262 -5.13 22.20 -2.38
N LEU A 263 -5.18 20.88 -2.60
CA LEU A 263 -5.97 19.93 -1.83
C LEU A 263 -5.01 19.14 -0.93
N VAL A 264 -5.35 19.00 0.35
CA VAL A 264 -4.56 18.30 1.35
C VAL A 264 -5.38 17.14 1.91
N SER A 265 -4.78 15.96 1.99
CA SER A 265 -5.46 14.75 2.46
C SER A 265 -5.76 14.81 3.95
N GLU A 266 -6.88 14.21 4.37
CA GLU A 266 -7.25 14.00 5.79
C GLU A 266 -6.26 13.05 6.50
N ARG A 267 -5.44 12.30 5.75
CA ARG A 267 -4.38 11.41 6.27
C ARG A 267 -3.22 12.15 6.94
N LEU A 268 -2.99 13.41 6.55
CA LEU A 268 -1.96 14.24 7.16
C LEU A 268 -2.51 14.87 8.45
N THR A 269 -1.81 14.62 9.56
CA THR A 269 -2.09 15.25 10.84
C THR A 269 -1.91 16.77 10.79
N GLU A 270 -2.56 17.50 11.68
CA GLU A 270 -2.42 18.97 11.74
C GLU A 270 -0.96 19.38 11.94
N LYS A 271 -0.21 18.65 12.77
CA LYS A 271 1.22 18.87 13.00
C LYS A 271 2.05 18.74 11.73
N GLU A 272 1.78 17.72 10.91
CA GLU A 272 2.50 17.53 9.64
C GLU A 272 2.17 18.63 8.63
N ARG A 273 0.90 19.06 8.58
CA ARG A 273 0.48 20.17 7.72
C ARG A 273 1.21 21.46 8.07
N GLU A 274 1.37 21.73 9.37
CA GLU A 274 2.13 22.88 9.86
C GLU A 274 3.62 22.76 9.52
N LEU A 275 4.24 21.60 9.76
CA LEU A 275 5.67 21.34 9.48
C LEU A 275 6.00 21.47 7.99
N PHE A 276 5.12 21.02 7.11
CA PHE A 276 5.30 21.09 5.66
C PHE A 276 4.76 22.38 5.03
N HIS A 277 4.25 23.30 5.86
CA HIS A 277 3.66 24.58 5.45
C HIS A 277 2.58 24.41 4.37
N LEU A 278 1.66 23.47 4.57
CA LEU A 278 0.58 23.17 3.63
C LEU A 278 -0.68 23.97 3.99
N THR A 279 -1.02 24.99 3.18
CA THR A 279 -2.28 25.72 3.36
C THR A 279 -3.32 25.28 2.32
N ALA A 280 -4.40 24.65 2.79
CA ALA A 280 -5.46 24.17 1.91
C ALA A 280 -6.18 25.35 1.24
N GLY A 281 -6.44 25.23 -0.08
CA GLY A 281 -7.08 26.31 -0.85
C GLY A 281 -6.11 27.32 -1.45
N GLU A 282 -4.82 27.26 -1.13
CA GLU A 282 -3.81 28.13 -1.73
C GLU A 282 -3.65 27.85 -3.22
N LYS A 283 -3.46 28.89 -4.02
CA LYS A 283 -3.24 28.75 -5.46
C LYS A 283 -1.84 28.27 -5.73
N ALA A 284 -1.69 27.32 -6.65
CA ALA A 284 -0.39 26.87 -7.11
C ALA A 284 0.45 28.06 -7.63
N HIS A 285 1.74 28.11 -7.25
CA HIS A 285 2.67 29.15 -7.71
C HIS A 285 2.97 29.07 -9.22
N GLY A 286 2.78 27.90 -9.82
CA GLY A 286 3.05 27.65 -11.23
C GLY A 286 1.81 27.26 -12.03
N HIS A 287 1.83 27.54 -13.33
CA HIS A 287 0.77 27.10 -14.24
C HIS A 287 0.85 25.59 -14.55
N PHE A 288 -0.30 24.92 -14.66
CA PHE A 288 -0.37 23.53 -15.12
C PHE A 288 -1.69 23.23 -15.83
N VAL A 289 -1.71 22.13 -16.58
CA VAL A 289 -2.89 21.71 -17.34
C VAL A 289 -3.90 21.03 -16.42
N ARG A 290 -4.94 21.76 -16.02
CA ARG A 290 -5.96 21.33 -15.05
C ARG A 290 -6.69 20.03 -15.42
N ARG A 291 -6.87 19.78 -16.72
CA ARG A 291 -7.51 18.57 -17.24
C ARG A 291 -6.69 17.30 -16.93
N ARG A 292 -5.35 17.38 -17.03
CA ARG A 292 -4.44 16.24 -16.77
C ARG A 292 -4.40 15.85 -15.30
N MET A 293 -4.71 16.80 -14.40
CA MET A 293 -4.80 16.55 -12.96
C MET A 293 -6.02 15.71 -12.54
N ALA A 294 -6.93 15.38 -13.47
CA ALA A 294 -8.15 14.62 -13.15
C ALA A 294 -7.86 13.23 -12.60
N GLU A 295 -6.90 12.51 -13.19
CA GLU A 295 -6.58 11.15 -12.75
C GLU A 295 -5.92 11.15 -11.36
N HIS A 296 -4.93 12.03 -11.17
CA HIS A 296 -4.30 12.20 -9.87
C HIS A 296 -5.31 12.60 -8.77
N ARG A 297 -6.27 13.49 -9.08
CA ARG A 297 -7.38 13.81 -8.17
C ARG A 297 -8.30 12.62 -7.90
N ARG A 298 -8.54 11.77 -8.90
CA ARG A 298 -9.40 10.59 -8.74
C ARG A 298 -8.81 9.65 -7.70
N ILE A 299 -7.52 9.35 -7.81
CA ILE A 299 -6.78 8.51 -6.85
C ILE A 299 -6.80 9.18 -5.46
N PHE A 300 -6.43 10.45 -5.38
CA PHE A 300 -6.50 11.24 -4.14
C PHE A 300 -7.87 11.14 -3.45
N ASN A 301 -8.97 11.29 -4.20
CA ASN A 301 -10.33 11.22 -3.66
C ASN A 301 -10.75 9.79 -3.29
N GLN A 302 -10.26 8.77 -3.99
CA GLN A 302 -10.54 7.37 -3.66
C GLN A 302 -9.87 6.99 -2.34
N GLU A 303 -8.61 7.37 -2.15
CA GLU A 303 -7.89 7.13 -0.90
C GLU A 303 -8.51 7.92 0.27
N GLY A 304 -8.91 9.18 0.04
CA GLY A 304 -9.59 9.98 1.07
C GLY A 304 -10.98 9.45 1.48
N ARG A 305 -11.65 8.64 0.65
CA ARG A 305 -12.96 8.05 0.98
C ARG A 305 -12.86 6.80 1.85
N LYS A 306 -11.73 6.07 1.83
CA LYS A 306 -11.55 4.84 2.61
C LYS A 306 -11.46 5.08 4.13
N LEU A 307 -11.30 6.34 4.55
CA LEU A 307 -11.14 6.76 5.96
C LEU A 307 -12.46 7.21 6.62
N LYS A 308 -13.57 7.29 5.87
CA LYS A 308 -14.90 7.68 6.38
C LYS A 308 -15.82 6.47 6.46
#